data_AF-A0A6V8PXU5-F1
#
_entry.id   AF-A0A6V8PXU5-F1
#
_cell.length_a   1.000
_cell.length_b   1.000
_cell.length_c   1.000
_cell.angle_alpha   90.00
_cell.angle_beta   90.00
_cell.angle_gamma   90.00
#
_symmetry.space_group_name_H-M   'P 1'
#
loop_
_entity.id
_entity.type
_entity.pdbx_description
1 polymer ?
#
loop_
_entity_poly.entity_id
_entity_poly.type
_entity_poly.pdbx_seq_one_letter_code
_entity_poly.pdbx_strand_id
1 'polypeptide(L)'
;MVVLKKGSFSLDFAVLKLSGELSEEDRQCAWELYTELSTRVAVTGKQRDPDCRNFDGEVYIESLASFYAFFQEARRIMRSFPVGRISKNKKAHLGVFINDLMQNVLRSFLEKWQGDFRYWWEYRSNKQLYPFDRQREYPKLKEFLSDWSDARYVLRQLQQELVTLYQLVDTTEKRSSK
;
A
#
# COMPACT_ATOMS: atom_id res chain seq x y z
N MET A 1 -6.74 -6.92 -14.66
CA MET A 1 -7.99 -6.10 -14.57
C MET A 1 -7.65 -4.67 -15.05
N VAL A 2 -8.63 -3.82 -15.41
CA VAL A 2 -8.35 -2.42 -15.85
C VAL A 2 -8.50 -1.47 -14.67
N VAL A 3 -9.65 -1.44 -14.02
CA VAL A 3 -9.84 -0.74 -12.73
C VAL A 3 -10.09 -1.77 -11.64
N LEU A 4 -9.35 -1.67 -10.55
CA LEU A 4 -9.57 -2.45 -9.34
C LEU A 4 -10.30 -1.59 -8.31
N LYS A 5 -11.36 -2.14 -7.71
CA LYS A 5 -12.10 -1.49 -6.63
C LYS A 5 -12.32 -2.48 -5.49
N LYS A 6 -12.08 -2.02 -4.27
CA LYS A 6 -12.33 -2.78 -3.04
C LYS A 6 -12.74 -1.81 -1.92
N GLY A 7 -13.91 -2.01 -1.35
CA GLY A 7 -14.49 -1.07 -0.39
C GLY A 7 -14.62 0.33 -0.99
N SER A 8 -14.09 1.33 -0.28
CA SER A 8 -13.99 2.72 -0.72
C SER A 8 -12.77 3.02 -1.60
N PHE A 9 -11.87 2.06 -1.79
CA PHE A 9 -10.60 2.26 -2.50
C PHE A 9 -10.68 1.80 -3.95
N SER A 10 -10.03 2.54 -4.85
CA SER A 10 -9.93 2.18 -6.26
C SER A 10 -8.60 2.60 -6.89
N LEU A 11 -8.11 1.78 -7.83
CA LEU A 11 -6.93 2.03 -8.64
C LEU A 11 -7.19 1.66 -10.10
N ASP A 12 -6.76 2.53 -11.02
CA ASP A 12 -6.85 2.29 -12.45
C ASP A 12 -5.48 1.82 -13.00
N PHE A 13 -5.38 0.52 -13.27
CA PHE A 13 -4.22 -0.12 -13.88
C PHE A 13 -4.11 0.15 -15.38
N ALA A 14 -5.11 0.76 -16.04
CA ALA A 14 -4.97 1.20 -17.43
C ALA A 14 -3.79 2.16 -17.60
N VAL A 15 -3.63 3.06 -16.62
CA VAL A 15 -2.54 4.06 -16.58
C VAL A 15 -1.16 3.39 -16.61
N LEU A 16 -1.01 2.24 -15.94
CA LEU A 16 0.24 1.48 -15.94
C LEU A 16 0.47 0.71 -17.26
N LYS A 17 -0.60 0.22 -17.91
CA LYS A 17 -0.49 -0.58 -19.15
C LYS A 17 -0.23 0.23 -20.40
N LEU A 18 -0.56 1.51 -20.38
CA LEU A 18 -0.41 2.41 -21.53
C LEU A 18 1.02 2.95 -21.71
N SER A 19 1.96 2.65 -20.79
CA SER A 19 3.33 3.19 -20.78
C SER A 19 4.25 2.42 -21.74
N GLY A 20 3.79 2.10 -22.96
CA GLY A 20 4.34 1.07 -23.88
C GLY A 20 5.85 1.09 -24.19
N GLU A 21 6.60 2.09 -23.75
CA GLU A 21 8.06 2.03 -23.63
C GLU A 21 8.45 2.05 -22.15
N LEU A 22 8.71 0.87 -21.57
CA LEU A 22 9.20 0.73 -20.20
C LEU A 22 10.66 1.20 -20.16
N SER A 23 10.89 2.43 -19.74
CA SER A 23 12.25 2.92 -19.55
C SER A 23 12.92 2.18 -18.37
N GLU A 24 14.24 2.05 -18.41
CA GLU A 24 15.01 1.52 -17.28
C GLU A 24 14.83 2.36 -16.00
N GLU A 25 14.60 3.67 -16.16
CA GLU A 25 14.27 4.58 -15.06
C GLU A 25 12.91 4.24 -14.42
N ASP A 26 11.88 3.94 -15.22
CA ASP A 26 10.58 3.50 -14.72
C ASP A 26 10.68 2.13 -14.04
N ARG A 27 11.46 1.20 -14.61
CA ARG A 27 11.67 -0.12 -14.01
C ARG A 27 12.37 -0.04 -12.66
N GLN A 28 13.36 0.86 -12.52
CA GLN A 28 14.02 1.11 -11.24
C GLN A 28 13.05 1.67 -10.20
N CYS A 29 12.21 2.65 -10.56
CA CYS A 29 11.22 3.20 -9.65
C CYS A 29 10.12 2.16 -9.30
N ALA A 30 9.73 1.31 -10.24
CA ALA A 30 8.81 0.19 -10.01
C ALA A 30 9.41 -0.82 -9.02
N TRP A 31 10.70 -1.11 -9.13
CA TRP A 31 11.42 -1.98 -8.19
C TRP A 31 11.49 -1.40 -6.78
N GLU A 32 11.75 -0.10 -6.64
CA GLU A 32 11.71 0.57 -5.33
C GLU A 32 10.32 0.48 -4.70
N LEU A 33 9.26 0.75 -5.48
CA LEU A 33 7.89 0.64 -4.99
C LEU A 33 7.53 -0.81 -4.62
N TYR A 34 7.94 -1.78 -5.44
CA TYR A 34 7.74 -3.21 -5.16
C TYR A 34 8.46 -3.65 -3.87
N THR A 35 9.68 -3.15 -3.63
CA THR A 35 10.45 -3.45 -2.41
C THR A 35 9.69 -3.03 -1.17
N GLU A 36 9.11 -1.83 -1.19
CA GLU A 36 8.28 -1.31 -0.11
C GLU A 36 7.01 -2.15 0.11
N LEU A 37 6.34 -2.56 -0.97
CA LEU A 37 5.13 -3.38 -0.92
C LEU A 37 5.40 -4.81 -0.42
N SER A 38 6.50 -5.42 -0.84
CA SER A 38 6.84 -6.81 -0.54
C SER A 38 7.37 -7.03 0.88
N THR A 39 7.96 -6.01 1.48
CA THR A 39 8.63 -6.11 2.78
C THR A 39 7.79 -5.57 3.95
N ARG A 40 6.72 -4.81 3.69
CA ARG A 40 5.88 -4.21 4.73
C ARG A 40 4.54 -4.93 4.89
N VAL A 41 4.47 -5.81 5.88
CA VAL A 41 3.21 -6.51 6.26
C VAL A 41 2.07 -5.54 6.55
N ALA A 42 2.35 -4.36 7.12
CA ALA A 42 1.32 -3.36 7.40
C ALA A 42 0.61 -2.83 6.12
N VAL A 43 1.29 -2.91 4.97
CA VAL A 43 0.87 -2.34 3.68
C VAL A 43 0.17 -3.39 2.82
N THR A 44 0.71 -4.61 2.76
CA THR A 44 0.19 -5.67 1.88
C THR A 44 -0.44 -6.83 2.63
N GLY A 45 -0.38 -6.89 3.96
CA GLY A 45 -0.85 -8.03 4.76
C GLY A 45 0.07 -9.26 4.67
N LYS A 46 -0.29 -10.33 5.37
CA LYS A 46 0.51 -11.57 5.36
C LYS A 46 0.37 -12.34 4.06
N GLN A 47 1.48 -12.87 3.54
CA GLN A 47 1.50 -13.60 2.26
C GLN A 47 0.52 -14.79 2.20
N ARG A 48 0.31 -15.51 3.32
CA ARG A 48 -0.58 -16.68 3.40
C ARG A 48 -2.04 -16.34 3.70
N ASP A 49 -2.43 -15.08 3.54
CA ASP A 49 -3.77 -14.59 3.85
C ASP A 49 -4.32 -13.80 2.64
N PRO A 50 -4.89 -14.48 1.63
CA PRO A 50 -5.29 -13.86 0.36
C PRO A 50 -6.25 -12.67 0.52
N ASP A 51 -7.12 -12.72 1.52
CA ASP A 51 -8.13 -11.68 1.79
C ASP A 51 -7.59 -10.50 2.60
N CYS A 52 -6.34 -10.54 3.04
CA CYS A 52 -5.68 -9.49 3.82
C CYS A 52 -6.35 -9.18 5.17
N ARG A 53 -7.02 -10.17 5.78
CA ARG A 53 -7.79 -10.04 7.02
C ARG A 53 -7.06 -10.49 8.28
N ASN A 54 -5.88 -11.10 8.14
CA ASN A 54 -5.09 -11.57 9.27
C ASN A 54 -4.13 -10.48 9.77
N PHE A 55 -4.47 -9.93 10.94
CA PHE A 55 -3.66 -8.95 11.66
C PHE A 55 -2.95 -9.52 12.90
N ASP A 56 -2.87 -10.85 13.05
CA ASP A 56 -2.26 -11.44 14.25
C ASP A 56 -0.80 -11.00 14.38
N GLY A 57 -0.36 -10.67 15.60
CA GLY A 57 1.01 -10.20 15.84
C GLY A 57 1.26 -8.75 15.42
N GLU A 58 0.26 -8.03 14.92
CA GLU A 58 0.36 -6.61 14.64
C GLU A 58 -0.17 -5.75 15.79
N VAL A 59 0.65 -4.77 16.20
CA VAL A 59 0.20 -3.67 17.07
C VAL A 59 -0.21 -2.51 16.17
N TYR A 60 -1.49 -2.15 16.15
CA TYR A 60 -2.06 -1.28 15.12
C TYR A 60 -1.46 0.12 15.08
N ILE A 61 -1.02 0.65 16.23
CA ILE A 61 -0.34 1.96 16.28
C ILE A 61 0.99 1.93 15.50
N GLU A 62 1.73 0.84 15.61
CA GLU A 62 3.01 0.62 14.93
C GLU A 62 2.78 0.30 13.45
N SER A 63 1.79 -0.54 13.14
CA SER A 63 1.40 -0.81 11.74
C SER A 63 0.94 0.47 11.03
N LEU A 64 0.24 1.39 11.71
CA LEU A 64 -0.13 2.70 11.16
C LEU A 64 1.10 3.59 10.94
N ALA A 65 2.09 3.52 11.83
CA ALA A 65 3.36 4.22 11.63
C ALA A 65 4.10 3.67 10.39
N SER A 66 4.16 2.35 10.22
CA SER A 66 4.74 1.72 9.03
C SER A 66 3.97 2.05 7.75
N PHE A 67 2.64 2.14 7.80
CA PHE A 67 1.83 2.52 6.64
C PHE A 67 2.05 4.00 6.27
N TYR A 68 2.16 4.89 7.26
CA TYR A 68 2.52 6.29 7.02
C TYR A 68 3.94 6.44 6.46
N ALA A 69 4.90 5.64 6.94
CA ALA A 69 6.24 5.59 6.36
C ALA A 69 6.21 5.18 4.88
N PHE A 70 5.39 4.19 4.52
CA PHE A 70 5.19 3.83 3.11
C PHE A 70 4.64 4.98 2.27
N PHE A 71 3.71 5.78 2.78
CA PHE A 71 3.24 6.98 2.09
C PHE A 71 4.39 7.98 1.81
N GLN A 72 5.31 8.15 2.75
CA GLN A 72 6.48 9.01 2.55
C GLN A 72 7.44 8.44 1.49
N GLU A 73 7.68 7.13 1.51
CA GLU A 73 8.52 6.44 0.53
C GLU A 73 7.93 6.48 -0.87
N ALA A 74 6.63 6.22 -1.03
CA ALA A 74 5.93 6.35 -2.31
C ALA A 74 6.07 7.78 -2.87
N ARG A 75 5.97 8.80 -2.01
CA ARG A 75 6.20 10.21 -2.40
C ARG A 75 7.66 10.49 -2.76
N ARG A 76 8.63 9.82 -2.13
CA ARG A 76 10.06 9.92 -2.50
C ARG A 76 10.30 9.31 -3.87
N ILE A 77 9.78 8.11 -4.13
CA ILE A 77 9.85 7.43 -5.44
C ILE A 77 9.18 8.28 -6.52
N MET A 78 8.01 8.87 -6.26
CA MET A 78 7.37 9.77 -7.22
C MET A 78 8.24 11.01 -7.55
N ARG A 79 9.08 11.47 -6.62
CA ARG A 79 9.97 12.62 -6.84
C ARG A 79 11.24 12.28 -7.60
N SER A 80 11.61 11.00 -7.74
CA SER A 80 12.82 10.62 -8.49
C SER A 80 12.63 10.63 -10.00
N PHE A 81 11.38 10.68 -10.49
CA PHE A 81 11.12 10.75 -11.93
C PHE A 81 11.57 12.11 -12.53
N PRO A 82 12.29 12.10 -13.66
CA PRO A 82 12.77 13.33 -14.30
C PRO A 82 11.62 14.11 -14.94
N VAL A 83 11.24 15.23 -14.31
CA VAL A 83 10.13 16.10 -14.76
C VAL A 83 10.37 16.69 -16.18
N GLY A 84 11.64 16.84 -16.58
CA GLY A 84 12.04 17.43 -17.87
C GLY A 84 11.97 16.48 -19.07
N ARG A 85 11.74 15.17 -18.88
CA ARG A 85 11.73 14.16 -19.96
C ARG A 85 10.34 13.59 -20.25
N ILE A 86 9.31 14.03 -19.53
CA ILE A 86 7.95 13.51 -19.73
C ILE A 86 7.39 14.09 -21.04
N SER A 87 7.35 13.25 -22.08
CA SER A 87 6.75 13.61 -23.37
C SER A 87 5.27 14.00 -23.19
N LYS A 88 4.71 14.78 -24.11
CA LYS A 88 3.35 15.36 -23.98
C LYS A 88 2.21 14.32 -23.85
N ASN A 89 2.46 13.02 -24.02
CA ASN A 89 1.47 11.95 -23.80
C ASN A 89 1.40 11.52 -22.32
N LYS A 90 0.91 12.44 -21.50
CA LYS A 90 0.97 12.49 -20.02
C LYS A 90 0.12 11.48 -19.23
N LYS A 91 -0.58 10.54 -19.87
CA LYS A 91 -1.58 9.70 -19.18
C LYS A 91 -1.07 8.33 -18.75
N ALA A 92 0.16 7.96 -19.12
CA ALA A 92 0.65 6.60 -18.96
C ALA A 92 2.07 6.57 -18.39
N HIS A 93 2.21 7.03 -17.15
CA HIS A 93 3.51 7.15 -16.49
C HIS A 93 3.38 6.70 -15.04
N LEU A 94 4.37 5.94 -14.54
CA LEU A 94 4.34 5.37 -13.19
C LEU A 94 4.16 6.45 -12.12
N GLY A 95 4.79 7.61 -12.27
CA GLY A 95 4.61 8.75 -11.36
C GLY A 95 3.15 9.26 -11.27
N VAL A 96 2.38 9.24 -12.37
CA VAL A 96 0.95 9.61 -12.35
C VAL A 96 0.16 8.54 -11.60
N PHE A 97 0.47 7.27 -11.85
CA PHE A 97 -0.15 6.17 -11.12
C PHE A 97 0.16 6.21 -9.61
N ILE A 98 1.40 6.51 -9.21
CA ILE A 98 1.78 6.66 -7.81
C ILE A 98 1.01 7.82 -7.16
N ASN A 99 0.79 8.92 -7.88
CA ASN A 99 -0.07 10.01 -7.41
C ASN A 99 -1.50 9.52 -7.14
N ASP A 100 -2.09 8.75 -8.06
CA ASP A 100 -3.43 8.19 -7.91
C ASP A 100 -3.50 7.19 -6.74
N LEU A 101 -2.48 6.36 -6.56
CA LEU A 101 -2.32 5.49 -5.39
C LEU A 101 -2.29 6.26 -4.08
N MET A 102 -1.46 7.30 -4.01
CA MET A 102 -1.37 8.14 -2.83
C MET A 102 -2.69 8.81 -2.51
N GLN A 103 -3.41 9.32 -3.51
CA GLN A 103 -4.66 10.04 -3.30
C GLN A 103 -5.82 9.11 -2.96
N ASN A 104 -6.01 8.04 -3.74
CA ASN A 104 -7.23 7.23 -3.68
C ASN A 104 -7.15 6.10 -2.67
N VAL A 105 -5.94 5.67 -2.27
CA VAL A 105 -5.74 4.57 -1.33
C VAL A 105 -5.09 5.07 -0.05
N LEU A 106 -3.86 5.59 -0.14
CA LEU A 106 -3.06 5.86 1.06
C LEU A 106 -3.62 7.04 1.87
N ARG A 107 -3.88 8.17 1.23
CA ARG A 107 -4.41 9.37 1.87
C ARG A 107 -5.82 9.11 2.40
N SER A 108 -6.72 8.54 1.58
CA SER A 108 -8.07 8.18 2.00
C SER A 108 -8.08 7.31 3.27
N PHE A 109 -7.20 6.32 3.35
CA PHE A 109 -7.08 5.46 4.54
C PHE A 109 -6.50 6.23 5.75
N LEU A 110 -5.39 6.95 5.55
CA LEU A 110 -4.70 7.66 6.62
C LEU A 110 -5.53 8.83 7.19
N GLU A 111 -6.21 9.61 6.35
CA GLU A 111 -7.08 10.71 6.80
C GLU A 111 -8.23 10.20 7.67
N LYS A 112 -8.80 9.05 7.32
CA LYS A 112 -9.89 8.45 8.09
C LYS A 112 -9.42 7.89 9.44
N TRP A 113 -8.28 7.20 9.47
CA TRP A 113 -7.91 6.36 10.61
C TRP A 113 -6.70 6.82 11.43
N GLN A 114 -5.73 7.49 10.82
CA GLN A 114 -4.47 7.83 11.50
C GLN A 114 -4.70 8.75 12.69
N GLY A 115 -5.50 9.81 12.52
CA GLY A 115 -5.81 10.75 13.61
C GLY A 115 -6.69 10.13 14.69
N ASP A 116 -7.79 9.50 14.28
CA ASP A 116 -8.79 8.92 15.19
C ASP A 116 -8.18 7.82 16.08
N PHE A 117 -7.49 6.85 15.47
CA PHE A 117 -6.89 5.74 16.23
C PHE A 117 -5.75 6.22 17.15
N ARG A 118 -4.87 7.13 16.68
CA ARG A 118 -3.77 7.66 17.49
C ARG A 118 -4.27 8.42 18.71
N TYR A 119 -5.28 9.26 18.52
CA TYR A 119 -5.88 10.00 19.63
C TYR A 119 -6.52 9.06 20.65
N TRP A 120 -7.30 8.08 20.19
CA TRP A 120 -7.89 7.10 21.09
C TRP A 120 -6.82 6.27 21.82
N TRP A 121 -5.78 5.82 21.11
CA TRP A 121 -4.65 5.10 21.69
C TRP A 121 -4.01 5.95 22.79
N GLU A 122 -3.60 7.19 22.51
CA GLU A 122 -2.84 7.96 23.50
C GLU A 122 -3.66 8.44 24.71
N TYR A 123 -4.93 8.76 24.52
CA TYR A 123 -5.71 9.49 25.52
C TYR A 123 -6.91 8.75 26.09
N ARG A 124 -7.44 7.72 25.40
CA ARG A 124 -8.71 7.07 25.80
C ARG A 124 -8.58 5.59 26.16
N SER A 125 -7.62 4.91 25.58
CA SER A 125 -7.42 3.48 25.81
C SER A 125 -6.76 3.20 27.17
N ASN A 126 -7.02 2.03 27.74
CA ASN A 126 -6.44 1.63 29.01
C ASN A 126 -4.96 1.23 28.85
N LYS A 127 -4.04 2.08 29.33
CA LYS A 127 -2.59 1.85 29.24
C LYS A 127 -2.07 0.72 30.13
N GLN A 128 -2.89 0.18 31.04
CA GLN A 128 -2.52 -0.97 31.88
C GLN A 128 -2.70 -2.31 31.17
N LEU A 129 -3.46 -2.34 30.07
CA LEU A 129 -3.65 -3.54 29.27
C LEU A 129 -2.45 -3.80 28.36
N TYR A 130 -2.18 -5.08 28.11
CA TYR A 130 -1.24 -5.50 27.09
C TYR A 130 -1.65 -4.92 25.71
N PRO A 131 -0.71 -4.44 24.85
CA PRO A 131 -1.06 -3.69 23.64
C PRO A 131 -2.08 -4.38 22.72
N PHE A 132 -2.02 -5.70 22.62
CA PHE A 132 -2.93 -6.49 21.79
C PHE A 132 -4.35 -6.58 22.35
N ASP A 133 -4.51 -6.57 23.68
CA ASP A 133 -5.83 -6.53 24.32
C ASP A 133 -6.37 -5.12 24.34
N ARG A 134 -5.50 -4.15 24.63
CA ARG A 134 -5.80 -2.72 24.58
C ARG A 134 -6.41 -2.34 23.23
N GLN A 135 -5.77 -2.65 22.10
CA GLN A 135 -6.27 -2.28 20.78
C GLN A 135 -7.62 -2.92 20.41
N ARG A 136 -8.01 -4.03 21.07
CA ARG A 136 -9.32 -4.67 20.86
C ARG A 136 -10.47 -3.83 21.42
N GLU A 137 -10.20 -2.93 22.36
CA GLU A 137 -11.18 -2.02 22.94
C GLU A 137 -11.51 -0.82 22.05
N TYR A 138 -10.85 -0.67 20.90
CA TYR A 138 -11.09 0.47 20.01
C TYR A 138 -12.54 0.44 19.48
N PRO A 139 -13.35 1.48 19.72
CA PRO A 139 -14.79 1.43 19.42
C PRO A 139 -15.13 1.18 17.95
N LYS A 140 -14.26 1.63 17.02
CA LYS A 140 -14.45 1.50 15.57
C LYS A 140 -13.63 0.35 14.97
N LEU A 141 -13.14 -0.58 15.78
CA LEU A 141 -12.18 -1.60 15.36
C LEU A 141 -12.61 -2.40 14.14
N LYS A 142 -13.87 -2.85 14.10
CA LYS A 142 -14.37 -3.66 12.98
C LYS A 142 -14.31 -2.90 11.65
N GLU A 143 -14.73 -1.64 11.65
CA GLU A 143 -14.68 -0.79 10.46
C GLU A 143 -13.24 -0.47 10.06
N PHE A 144 -12.39 -0.16 11.04
CA PHE A 144 -10.97 0.11 10.83
C PHE A 144 -10.24 -1.06 10.18
N LEU A 145 -10.40 -2.28 10.71
CA LEU A 145 -9.77 -3.48 10.15
C LEU A 145 -10.35 -3.85 8.78
N SER A 146 -11.64 -3.61 8.55
CA SER A 146 -12.26 -3.83 7.24
C SER A 146 -11.63 -2.92 6.18
N ASP A 147 -11.57 -1.62 6.44
CA ASP A 147 -10.95 -0.66 5.53
C ASP A 147 -9.46 -0.97 5.32
N TRP A 148 -8.74 -1.37 6.38
CA TRP A 148 -7.33 -1.69 6.25
C TRP A 148 -7.11 -2.96 5.42
N SER A 149 -7.98 -3.97 5.57
CA SER A 149 -7.96 -5.17 4.73
C SER A 149 -8.19 -4.82 3.27
N ASP A 150 -9.14 -3.93 2.99
CA ASP A 150 -9.46 -3.49 1.63
C ASP A 150 -8.30 -2.70 1.00
N ALA A 151 -7.67 -1.79 1.75
CA ALA A 151 -6.48 -1.08 1.30
C ALA A 151 -5.32 -2.04 1.02
N ARG A 152 -5.05 -3.00 1.93
CA ARG A 152 -4.02 -4.03 1.77
C ARG A 152 -4.24 -4.87 0.53
N TYR A 153 -5.49 -5.27 0.28
CA TYR A 153 -5.86 -6.03 -0.89
C TYR A 153 -5.51 -5.28 -2.18
N VAL A 154 -5.90 -4.01 -2.27
CA VAL A 154 -5.57 -3.16 -3.44
C VAL A 154 -4.06 -3.03 -3.62
N LEU A 155 -3.32 -2.83 -2.54
CA LEU A 155 -1.85 -2.70 -2.56
C LEU A 155 -1.15 -4.02 -2.95
N ARG A 156 -1.69 -5.17 -2.56
CA ARG A 156 -1.18 -6.47 -2.96
C ARG A 156 -1.45 -6.77 -4.43
N GLN A 157 -2.60 -6.36 -4.96
CA GLN A 157 -2.86 -6.48 -6.40
C GLN A 157 -1.91 -5.57 -7.19
N LEU A 158 -1.62 -4.36 -6.69
CA LEU A 158 -0.59 -3.51 -7.26
C LEU A 158 0.77 -4.19 -7.27
N GLN A 159 1.18 -4.80 -6.16
CA GLN A 159 2.44 -5.54 -6.08
C GLN A 159 2.57 -6.58 -7.21
N GLN A 160 1.51 -7.35 -7.48
CA GLN A 160 1.48 -8.37 -8.54
C GLN A 160 1.51 -7.75 -9.95
N GLU A 161 0.77 -6.67 -10.17
CA GLU A 161 0.78 -5.97 -11.47
C GLU A 161 2.14 -5.31 -11.74
N LEU A 162 2.87 -4.81 -10.72
CA LEU A 162 4.23 -4.30 -10.90
C LEU A 162 5.20 -5.39 -11.37
N VAL A 163 5.15 -6.58 -10.77
CA VAL A 163 5.95 -7.73 -11.21
C VAL A 163 5.67 -8.06 -12.67
N THR A 164 4.39 -8.13 -13.04
CA THR A 164 3.96 -8.51 -14.38
C THR A 164 4.33 -7.47 -15.44
N LEU A 165 4.06 -6.18 -15.16
CA LEU A 165 4.24 -5.11 -16.13
C LEU A 165 5.70 -4.71 -16.32
N TYR A 166 6.48 -4.70 -15.23
CA TYR A 166 7.89 -4.30 -15.27
C TYR A 166 8.86 -5.49 -15.32
N GLN A 167 8.35 -6.72 -15.43
CA GLN A 167 9.13 -7.96 -15.47
C GLN A 167 10.12 -8.07 -14.31
N LEU A 168 9.65 -7.71 -13.11
CA LEU A 168 10.46 -7.74 -11.89
C LEU A 168 10.63 -9.18 -11.38
N VAL A 169 11.67 -9.41 -10.59
CA VAL A 169 11.82 -10.68 -9.86
C VAL A 169 10.78 -10.74 -8.74
N ASP A 170 9.90 -11.75 -8.76
CA ASP A 170 8.96 -11.95 -7.67
C ASP A 170 9.63 -12.61 -6.46
N THR A 171 9.86 -11.80 -5.42
CA THR A 171 10.40 -12.23 -4.13
C THR A 171 9.37 -12.91 -3.23
N THR A 172 8.08 -12.87 -3.59
CA THR A 172 6.99 -13.46 -2.81
C THR A 172 6.53 -14.83 -3.28
N GLU A 173 6.95 -15.25 -4.48
CA GLU A 173 6.73 -16.61 -4.95
C GLU A 173 7.45 -17.62 -4.04
N LYS A 174 6.78 -18.73 -3.73
CA LYS A 174 7.42 -19.85 -3.04
C LYS A 174 8.56 -20.34 -3.93
N ARG A 175 9.79 -20.20 -3.45
CA ARG A 175 10.91 -20.94 -4.03
C ARG A 175 10.58 -22.42 -3.90
N SER A 176 10.26 -23.06 -5.02
CA SER A 176 10.19 -24.52 -5.10
C SER A 176 11.55 -25.04 -4.62
N SER A 177 11.56 -25.66 -3.45
CA SER A 177 12.73 -26.42 -3.00
C SER A 177 12.98 -27.50 -4.05
N LYS A 178 14.06 -27.36 -4.81
CA LYS A 178 14.62 -28.46 -5.60
C LYS A 178 15.09 -29.55 -4.66
#